data_AF-A0A1H1KLC4-F1
#
_entry.id   AF-A0A1H1KLC4-F1
#
_cell.length_a   1.000
_cell.length_b   1.000
_cell.length_c   1.000
_cell.angle_alpha   90.00
_cell.angle_beta   90.00
_cell.angle_gamma   90.00
#
_symmetry.space_group_name_H-M   'P 1'
#
loop_
_entity.id
_entity.type
_entity.pdbx_description
1 polymer ?
#
loop_
_entity_poly.entity_id
_entity_poly.type
_entity_poly.pdbx_seq_one_letter_code
_entity_poly.pdbx_strand_id
1 'polypeptide(L)'
;MPAKRVAFITGGMGGLGAAISRRLHDAGMVVAMSHSERNDHVATWLIHERDAGRHFVAYEADVSSFDSCAHCAERVLAEFGTVDILVNNAGITRDSTFVRMNKEDWDKVLRTDLDSMFNMTKPLLGGMLKQRFGRIVNVSSVNGARGAFGQTNYAAAKAGIHGFTMSLALEVARHGVTVNTVSPGYLATAMTAAVPKDVMETKILPQIPVGPSHIKLLFGMNMATGTVKWFNDAKGFGFVTPDDGGEDLFAHFSDVQGSGFKALQENQKVSFEVKQGPKGKQAANIKPL
;
A
#
# COMPACT_ATOMS: atom_id res chain seq x y z
N MET A 1 -27.91 -16.45 10.54
CA MET A 1 -26.56 -15.89 10.82
C MET A 1 -26.72 -14.40 11.08
N PRO A 2 -25.95 -13.77 11.98
CA PRO A 2 -25.99 -12.31 12.10
C PRO A 2 -25.66 -11.68 10.75
N ALA A 3 -26.29 -10.54 10.44
CA ALA A 3 -26.02 -9.81 9.19
C ALA A 3 -24.52 -9.51 9.07
N LYS A 4 -23.95 -9.68 7.87
CA LYS A 4 -22.54 -9.38 7.62
C LYS A 4 -22.30 -7.88 7.82
N ARG A 5 -21.21 -7.54 8.51
CA ARG A 5 -20.80 -6.14 8.66
C ARG A 5 -20.37 -5.56 7.33
N VAL A 6 -20.61 -4.28 7.13
CA VAL A 6 -20.26 -3.53 5.92
C VAL A 6 -19.04 -2.65 6.22
N ALA A 7 -17.97 -2.83 5.44
CA ALA A 7 -16.78 -2.01 5.50
C ALA A 7 -16.67 -1.14 4.24
N PHE A 8 -16.39 0.15 4.43
CA PHE A 8 -16.09 1.10 3.37
C PHE A 8 -14.64 1.57 3.46
N ILE A 9 -13.87 1.39 2.38
CA ILE A 9 -12.45 1.78 2.32
C ILE A 9 -12.26 2.87 1.27
N THR A 10 -11.77 4.05 1.68
CA THR A 10 -11.44 5.09 0.70
C THR A 10 -10.11 4.74 0.00
N GLY A 11 -10.07 4.86 -1.34
CA GLY A 11 -8.90 4.45 -2.12
C GLY A 11 -8.60 2.95 -2.01
N GLY A 12 -9.64 2.11 -1.96
CA GLY A 12 -9.53 0.67 -1.66
C GLY A 12 -8.85 -0.20 -2.72
N MET A 13 -8.45 0.38 -3.86
CA MET A 13 -7.72 -0.30 -4.95
C MET A 13 -6.21 0.01 -4.95
N GLY A 14 -5.76 0.99 -4.16
CA GLY A 14 -4.32 1.27 -4.00
C GLY A 14 -3.61 0.21 -3.17
N GLY A 15 -2.28 0.18 -3.16
CA GLY A 15 -1.50 -0.92 -2.54
C GLY A 15 -1.95 -1.33 -1.12
N LEU A 16 -2.01 -0.38 -0.18
CA LEU A 16 -2.51 -0.66 1.18
C LEU A 16 -4.02 -0.88 1.21
N GLY A 17 -4.79 -0.07 0.48
CA GLY A 17 -6.25 -0.18 0.40
C GLY A 17 -6.70 -1.57 -0.06
N ALA A 18 -6.08 -2.11 -1.11
CA ALA A 18 -6.38 -3.43 -1.65
C ALA A 18 -6.07 -4.54 -0.63
N ALA A 19 -4.94 -4.44 0.07
CA ALA A 19 -4.61 -5.39 1.13
C ALA A 19 -5.64 -5.37 2.27
N ILE A 20 -6.09 -4.18 2.69
CA ILE A 20 -7.14 -4.01 3.70
C ILE A 20 -8.47 -4.59 3.19
N SER A 21 -8.88 -4.24 1.98
CA SER A 21 -10.13 -4.71 1.35
C SER A 21 -10.18 -6.24 1.32
N ARG A 22 -9.10 -6.88 0.85
CA ARG A 22 -8.97 -8.35 0.82
C ARG A 22 -9.05 -8.93 2.23
N ARG A 23 -8.29 -8.39 3.19
CA ARG A 23 -8.27 -8.91 4.56
C ARG A 23 -9.63 -8.82 5.28
N LEU A 24 -10.41 -7.76 5.02
CA LEU A 24 -11.74 -7.58 5.58
C LEU A 24 -12.77 -8.50 4.90
N HIS A 25 -12.66 -8.69 3.59
CA HIS A 25 -13.46 -9.69 2.87
C HIS A 25 -13.20 -11.09 3.42
N ASP A 26 -11.94 -11.48 3.60
CA ASP A 26 -11.53 -12.78 4.16
C ASP A 26 -11.99 -12.95 5.62
N ALA A 27 -12.29 -11.85 6.33
CA ALA A 27 -12.94 -11.86 7.64
C ALA A 27 -14.47 -12.03 7.57
N GLY A 28 -15.04 -12.22 6.38
CA GLY A 28 -16.47 -12.45 6.15
C GLY A 28 -17.32 -11.19 6.04
N MET A 29 -16.71 -10.01 5.87
CA MET A 29 -17.42 -8.74 5.74
C MET A 29 -17.87 -8.46 4.30
N VAL A 30 -18.91 -7.65 4.15
CA VAL A 30 -19.22 -6.99 2.87
C VAL A 30 -18.25 -5.82 2.72
N VAL A 31 -17.60 -5.70 1.58
CA VAL A 31 -16.56 -4.70 1.36
C VAL A 31 -16.90 -3.82 0.16
N ALA A 32 -17.10 -2.55 0.45
CA ALA A 32 -17.24 -1.47 -0.50
C ALA A 32 -16.03 -0.55 -0.45
N MET A 33 -15.74 0.16 -1.54
CA MET A 33 -14.60 1.06 -1.61
C MET A 33 -14.81 2.23 -2.54
N SER A 34 -14.09 3.33 -2.28
CA SER A 34 -13.99 4.40 -3.25
C SER A 34 -12.80 4.26 -4.19
N HIS A 35 -12.95 4.79 -5.40
CA HIS A 35 -11.86 5.09 -6.33
C HIS A 35 -12.00 6.52 -6.85
N SER A 36 -10.90 7.08 -7.36
CA SER A 36 -10.91 8.38 -8.03
C SER A 36 -11.58 8.30 -9.40
N GLU A 37 -12.16 9.41 -9.87
CA GLU A 37 -12.87 9.52 -11.15
C GLU A 37 -12.01 9.13 -12.36
N ARG A 38 -10.69 9.35 -12.27
CA ARG A 38 -9.74 9.06 -13.34
C ARG A 38 -9.12 7.66 -13.26
N ASN A 39 -9.69 6.77 -12.44
CA ASN A 39 -9.22 5.40 -12.34
C ASN A 39 -9.76 4.56 -13.51
N ASP A 40 -8.90 4.27 -14.47
CA ASP A 40 -9.20 3.51 -15.69
C ASP A 40 -9.11 1.98 -15.52
N HIS A 41 -8.61 1.50 -14.38
CA HIS A 41 -8.38 0.08 -14.11
C HIS A 41 -9.39 -0.53 -13.14
N VAL A 42 -10.43 0.21 -12.74
CA VAL A 42 -11.50 -0.26 -11.83
C VAL A 42 -12.10 -1.58 -12.31
N ALA A 43 -12.52 -1.64 -13.57
CA ALA A 43 -13.16 -2.83 -14.13
C ALA A 43 -12.22 -4.05 -14.11
N THR A 44 -10.99 -3.87 -14.58
CA THR A 44 -9.96 -4.92 -14.60
C THR A 44 -9.63 -5.41 -13.21
N TRP A 45 -9.48 -4.52 -12.23
CA TRP A 45 -9.21 -4.87 -10.85
C TRP A 45 -10.36 -5.68 -10.24
N LEU A 46 -11.61 -5.25 -10.44
CA LEU A 46 -12.78 -5.98 -9.93
C LEU A 46 -12.97 -7.35 -10.58
N ILE A 47 -12.64 -7.50 -11.87
CA ILE A 47 -12.65 -8.80 -12.56
C ILE A 47 -11.61 -9.72 -11.93
N HIS A 48 -10.36 -9.25 -11.79
CA HIS A 48 -9.29 -10.03 -11.17
C HIS A 48 -9.63 -10.49 -9.75
N GLU A 49 -10.20 -9.62 -8.91
CA GLU A 49 -10.58 -10.01 -7.55
C GLU A 49 -11.73 -11.03 -7.54
N ARG A 50 -12.68 -10.90 -8.47
CA ARG A 50 -13.78 -11.85 -8.64
C ARG A 50 -13.30 -13.24 -9.06
N ASP A 51 -12.36 -13.29 -10.01
CA ASP A 51 -11.74 -14.55 -10.45
C ASP A 51 -10.95 -15.22 -9.31
N ALA A 52 -10.44 -14.41 -8.38
CA ALA A 52 -9.83 -14.87 -7.13
C ALA A 52 -10.84 -15.14 -6.00
N GLY A 53 -12.15 -15.16 -6.28
CA GLY A 53 -13.21 -15.48 -5.32
C GLY A 53 -13.56 -14.36 -4.33
N ARG A 54 -13.18 -13.11 -4.62
CA ARG A 54 -13.48 -11.94 -3.77
C ARG A 54 -14.42 -10.99 -4.47
N HIS A 55 -15.47 -10.58 -3.75
CA HIS A 55 -16.48 -9.67 -4.27
C HIS A 55 -16.38 -8.30 -3.59
N PHE A 56 -16.26 -7.27 -4.41
CA PHE A 56 -16.14 -5.88 -3.99
C PHE A 56 -17.12 -4.99 -4.75
N VAL A 57 -17.60 -3.94 -4.11
CA VAL A 57 -18.40 -2.89 -4.76
C VAL A 57 -17.61 -1.58 -4.76
N ALA A 58 -17.48 -0.96 -5.93
CA ALA A 58 -16.66 0.22 -6.12
C ALA A 58 -17.54 1.45 -6.41
N TYR A 59 -17.22 2.56 -5.76
CA TYR A 59 -17.89 3.83 -5.93
C TYR A 59 -16.90 4.91 -6.34
N GLU A 60 -17.21 5.62 -7.40
CA GLU A 60 -16.48 6.84 -7.73
C GLU A 60 -16.69 7.90 -6.64
N ALA A 61 -15.60 8.49 -6.15
CA ALA A 61 -15.62 9.64 -5.25
C ALA A 61 -14.31 10.43 -5.30
N ASP A 62 -14.42 11.75 -5.50
CA ASP A 62 -13.35 12.69 -5.16
C ASP A 62 -13.42 13.01 -3.66
N VAL A 63 -12.50 12.41 -2.89
CA VAL A 63 -12.46 12.59 -1.44
C VAL A 63 -12.13 14.00 -0.99
N SER A 64 -11.60 14.83 -1.90
CA SER A 64 -11.31 16.25 -1.64
C SER A 64 -12.55 17.15 -1.75
N SER A 65 -13.66 16.62 -2.29
CA SER A 65 -14.93 17.31 -2.47
C SER A 65 -15.99 16.78 -1.50
N PHE A 66 -16.53 17.66 -0.65
CA PHE A 66 -17.59 17.28 0.29
C PHE A 66 -18.85 16.77 -0.43
N ASP A 67 -19.27 17.44 -1.50
CA ASP A 67 -20.46 17.06 -2.26
C ASP A 67 -20.29 15.70 -2.96
N SER A 68 -19.09 15.43 -3.51
CA SER A 68 -18.77 14.12 -4.10
C SER A 68 -18.83 13.00 -3.04
N CYS A 69 -18.29 13.26 -1.84
CA CYS A 69 -18.32 12.32 -0.72
C CYS A 69 -19.75 12.08 -0.21
N ALA A 70 -20.57 13.14 -0.10
CA ALA A 70 -21.96 13.03 0.30
C ALA A 70 -22.76 12.18 -0.70
N HIS A 71 -22.61 12.44 -2.00
CA HIS A 71 -23.27 11.66 -3.05
C HIS A 71 -22.80 10.19 -3.07
N CYS A 72 -21.50 9.95 -2.85
CA CYS A 72 -20.98 8.59 -2.69
C CYS A 72 -21.63 7.88 -1.49
N ALA A 73 -21.67 8.54 -0.33
CA ALA A 73 -22.26 7.99 0.88
C ALA A 73 -23.76 7.69 0.71
N GLU A 74 -24.52 8.54 0.01
CA GLU A 74 -25.93 8.28 -0.32
C GLU A 74 -26.09 6.97 -1.10
N ARG A 75 -25.28 6.75 -2.14
CA ARG A 75 -25.34 5.52 -2.95
C ARG A 75 -24.98 4.28 -2.13
N VAL A 76 -23.93 4.38 -1.31
CA VAL A 76 -23.49 3.29 -0.40
C VAL A 76 -24.59 2.94 0.61
N LEU A 77 -25.22 3.95 1.22
CA LEU A 77 -26.28 3.76 2.21
C LEU A 77 -27.58 3.28 1.56
N ALA A 78 -27.88 3.67 0.33
CA ALA A 78 -29.02 3.14 -0.42
C ALA A 78 -28.86 1.63 -0.71
N GLU A 79 -27.63 1.16 -0.95
CA GLU A 79 -27.35 -0.24 -1.25
C GLU A 79 -27.25 -1.12 0.01
N PHE A 80 -26.54 -0.64 1.04
CA PHE A 80 -26.22 -1.46 2.22
C PHE A 80 -26.98 -1.08 3.49
N GLY A 81 -27.66 0.07 3.51
CA GLY A 81 -28.37 0.59 4.68
C GLY A 81 -27.47 1.16 5.79
N THR A 82 -26.27 0.62 5.99
CA THR A 82 -25.30 1.09 6.98
C THR A 82 -23.86 0.85 6.54
N VAL A 83 -22.93 1.58 7.15
CA VAL A 83 -21.49 1.32 7.12
C VAL A 83 -21.03 1.12 8.55
N ASP A 84 -20.56 -0.07 8.87
CA ASP A 84 -20.12 -0.44 10.22
C ASP A 84 -18.65 -0.09 10.45
N ILE A 85 -17.84 -0.19 9.40
CA ILE A 85 -16.41 0.11 9.43
C ILE A 85 -16.09 1.11 8.31
N LEU A 86 -15.48 2.23 8.66
CA LEU A 86 -14.91 3.18 7.70
C LEU A 86 -13.40 3.16 7.84
N VAL A 87 -12.70 2.92 6.73
CA VAL A 87 -11.24 3.06 6.64
C VAL A 87 -10.93 4.25 5.75
N ASN A 88 -10.53 5.36 6.35
CA ASN A 88 -10.06 6.53 5.62
C ASN A 88 -8.59 6.31 5.22
N ASN A 89 -8.39 5.71 4.04
CA ASN A 89 -7.09 5.32 3.50
C ASN A 89 -6.63 6.18 2.31
N ALA A 90 -7.54 6.84 1.59
CA ALA A 90 -7.19 7.70 0.48
C ALA A 90 -6.20 8.80 0.92
N GLY A 91 -5.22 9.07 0.06
CA GLY A 91 -4.18 10.06 0.31
C GLY A 91 -3.16 10.09 -0.82
N ILE A 92 -2.46 11.22 -0.94
CA ILE A 92 -1.46 11.47 -1.98
C ILE A 92 -0.21 12.12 -1.39
N THR A 93 0.86 12.14 -2.17
CA THR A 93 2.07 12.91 -1.87
C THR A 93 2.38 13.89 -3.00
N ARG A 94 2.95 15.04 -2.62
CA ARG A 94 3.51 16.06 -3.51
C ARG A 94 4.77 16.59 -2.85
N ASP A 95 5.84 15.81 -2.98
CA ASP A 95 7.09 16.04 -2.26
C ASP A 95 7.87 17.16 -2.94
N SER A 96 8.22 18.18 -2.16
CA SER A 96 9.07 19.29 -2.57
C SER A 96 9.67 19.93 -1.33
N THR A 97 10.89 20.45 -1.43
CA THR A 97 11.38 21.34 -0.37
C THR A 97 10.43 22.53 -0.23
N PHE A 98 10.25 23.02 1.00
CA PHE A 98 9.26 24.08 1.25
C PHE A 98 9.51 25.33 0.40
N VAL A 99 10.78 25.70 0.19
CA VAL A 99 11.18 26.82 -0.70
C VAL A 99 10.69 26.65 -2.14
N ARG A 100 10.54 25.41 -2.62
CA ARG A 100 10.08 25.11 -3.98
C ARG A 100 8.60 24.71 -4.06
N MET A 101 7.97 24.46 -2.90
CA MET A 101 6.60 23.98 -2.84
C MET A 101 5.66 25.12 -3.25
N ASN A 102 4.87 24.87 -4.30
CA ASN A 102 3.81 25.79 -4.68
C ASN A 102 2.55 25.54 -3.84
N LYS A 103 1.63 26.51 -3.86
CA LYS A 103 0.38 26.46 -3.09
C LYS A 103 -0.56 25.34 -3.57
N GLU A 104 -0.53 25.01 -4.85
CA GLU A 104 -1.38 23.96 -5.43
C GLU A 104 -1.02 22.57 -4.88
N ASP A 105 0.27 22.27 -4.77
CA ASP A 105 0.78 21.01 -4.20
C ASP A 105 0.52 20.92 -2.69
N TRP A 106 0.59 22.05 -1.98
CA TRP A 106 0.13 22.13 -0.60
C TRP A 106 -1.36 21.79 -0.50
N ASP A 107 -2.21 22.50 -1.25
CA ASP A 107 -3.66 22.35 -1.19
C ASP A 107 -4.14 20.97 -1.58
N LYS A 108 -3.58 20.40 -2.65
CA LYS A 108 -3.93 19.05 -3.10
C LYS A 108 -3.72 18.02 -2.00
N VAL A 109 -2.58 18.08 -1.29
CA VAL A 109 -2.29 17.15 -0.21
C VAL A 109 -3.21 17.40 0.99
N LEU A 110 -3.38 18.65 1.44
CA LEU A 110 -4.23 18.93 2.60
C LEU A 110 -5.70 18.53 2.33
N ARG A 111 -6.24 18.86 1.15
CA ARG A 111 -7.63 18.50 0.80
C ARG A 111 -7.84 17.00 0.66
N THR A 112 -6.89 16.29 0.03
CA THR A 112 -7.04 14.85 -0.19
C THR A 112 -6.78 14.04 1.07
N ASP A 113 -5.84 14.46 1.92
CA ASP A 113 -5.39 13.66 3.07
C ASP A 113 -6.03 14.07 4.40
N LEU A 114 -6.34 15.36 4.60
CA LEU A 114 -6.91 15.85 5.85
C LEU A 114 -8.40 16.16 5.71
N ASP A 115 -8.81 16.97 4.72
CA ASP A 115 -10.22 17.33 4.56
C ASP A 115 -11.09 16.09 4.25
N SER A 116 -10.54 15.11 3.55
CA SER A 116 -11.20 13.83 3.28
C SER A 116 -11.65 13.09 4.54
N MET A 117 -10.95 13.26 5.67
CA MET A 117 -11.35 12.69 6.95
C MET A 117 -12.72 13.22 7.34
N PHE A 118 -12.95 14.52 7.22
CA PHE A 118 -14.26 15.13 7.46
C PHE A 118 -15.26 14.70 6.38
N ASN A 119 -14.88 14.85 5.10
CA ASN A 119 -15.79 14.69 3.98
C ASN A 119 -16.43 13.30 3.92
N MET A 120 -15.66 12.24 4.21
CA MET A 120 -16.16 10.86 4.20
C MET A 120 -16.77 10.44 5.53
N THR A 121 -16.21 10.88 6.66
CA THR A 121 -16.72 10.48 7.97
C THR A 121 -18.07 11.11 8.28
N LYS A 122 -18.26 12.39 7.94
CA LYS A 122 -19.46 13.15 8.27
C LYS A 122 -20.77 12.51 7.78
N PRO A 123 -20.92 12.14 6.49
CA PRO A 123 -22.16 11.54 6.00
C PRO A 123 -22.37 10.10 6.47
N LEU A 124 -21.31 9.35 6.77
CA LEU A 124 -21.42 7.94 7.19
C LEU A 124 -21.62 7.75 8.71
N LEU A 125 -21.23 8.74 9.52
CA LEU A 125 -21.22 8.62 10.99
C LEU A 125 -22.63 8.42 11.59
N GLY A 126 -23.67 9.02 11.00
CA GLY A 126 -25.02 9.01 11.56
C GLY A 126 -25.58 7.60 11.79
N GLY A 127 -25.35 6.69 10.83
CA GLY A 127 -25.74 5.28 10.94
C GLY A 127 -25.06 4.59 12.12
N MET A 128 -23.74 4.78 12.25
CA MET A 128 -22.93 4.21 13.34
C MET A 128 -23.42 4.66 14.73
N LEU A 129 -23.75 5.95 14.89
CA LEU A 129 -24.27 6.49 16.14
C LEU A 129 -25.64 5.89 16.51
N LYS A 130 -26.53 5.77 15.52
CA LYS A 130 -27.90 5.24 15.70
C LYS A 130 -27.88 3.77 16.12
N GLN A 131 -27.04 2.96 15.48
CA GLN A 131 -26.92 1.53 15.78
C GLN A 131 -26.02 1.21 16.98
N ARG A 132 -25.41 2.25 17.58
CA ARG A 132 -24.44 2.16 18.68
C ARG A 132 -23.24 1.23 18.40
N PHE A 133 -22.82 1.19 17.14
CA PHE A 133 -21.67 0.42 16.69
C PHE A 133 -21.03 1.09 15.48
N GLY A 134 -19.71 1.29 15.54
CA GLY A 134 -18.94 1.81 14.42
C GLY A 134 -17.45 1.71 14.67
N ARG A 135 -16.66 1.47 13.61
CA ARG A 135 -15.20 1.45 13.67
C ARG A 135 -14.65 2.37 12.58
N ILE A 136 -14.05 3.49 12.99
CA ILE A 136 -13.38 4.41 12.07
C ILE A 136 -11.87 4.22 12.24
N VAL A 137 -11.19 3.90 11.16
CA VAL A 137 -9.74 3.75 11.10
C VAL A 137 -9.18 4.77 10.12
N ASN A 138 -8.38 5.70 10.63
CA ASN A 138 -7.75 6.73 9.81
C ASN A 138 -6.29 6.33 9.52
N VAL A 139 -5.88 6.39 8.25
CA VAL A 139 -4.51 6.06 7.84
C VAL A 139 -3.65 7.31 7.86
N SER A 140 -2.81 7.41 8.88
CA SER A 140 -1.76 8.43 9.02
C SER A 140 -0.44 7.94 8.40
N SER A 141 0.70 8.33 8.96
CA SER A 141 2.05 7.91 8.57
C SER A 141 3.01 8.15 9.73
N VAL A 142 4.09 7.37 9.81
CA VAL A 142 5.23 7.70 10.69
C VAL A 142 5.78 9.11 10.43
N ASN A 143 5.67 9.62 9.20
CA ASN A 143 6.10 10.97 8.86
C ASN A 143 5.17 12.06 9.42
N GLY A 144 3.93 11.72 9.80
CA GLY A 144 3.08 12.63 10.56
C GLY A 144 3.58 12.85 12.00
N ALA A 145 4.25 11.86 12.60
CA ALA A 145 4.77 11.97 13.96
C ALA A 145 6.19 12.54 14.02
N ARG A 146 7.05 12.23 13.03
CA ARG A 146 8.48 12.59 13.05
C ARG A 146 8.88 13.67 12.04
N GLY A 147 7.96 14.04 11.13
CA GLY A 147 8.26 14.85 9.96
C GLY A 147 9.07 14.08 8.89
N ALA A 148 9.25 14.70 7.73
CA ALA A 148 10.15 14.22 6.69
C ALA A 148 10.60 15.38 5.79
N PHE A 149 11.85 15.33 5.34
CA PHE A 149 12.39 16.34 4.43
C PHE A 149 11.61 16.36 3.12
N GLY A 150 11.18 17.56 2.69
CA GLY A 150 10.40 17.75 1.47
C GLY A 150 8.92 17.38 1.59
N GLN A 151 8.42 17.08 2.79
CA GLN A 151 7.06 16.62 3.01
C GLN A 151 6.29 17.50 4.01
N THR A 152 6.52 18.82 4.00
CA THR A 152 5.84 19.74 4.94
C THR A 152 4.32 19.68 4.82
N ASN A 153 3.78 19.57 3.60
CA ASN A 153 2.35 19.36 3.34
C ASN A 153 1.85 18.01 3.89
N TYR A 154 2.52 16.91 3.53
CA TYR A 154 2.12 15.55 3.89
C TYR A 154 2.25 15.29 5.39
N ALA A 155 3.37 15.70 6.01
CA ALA A 155 3.57 15.60 7.45
C ALA A 155 2.52 16.42 8.22
N ALA A 156 2.20 17.63 7.77
CA ALA A 156 1.14 18.44 8.39
C ALA A 156 -0.24 17.76 8.29
N ALA A 157 -0.60 17.25 7.10
CA ALA A 157 -1.86 16.52 6.92
C ALA A 157 -1.94 15.28 7.82
N LYS A 158 -0.92 14.41 7.79
CA LYS A 158 -0.88 13.15 8.57
C LYS A 158 -0.80 13.40 10.08
N ALA A 159 -0.12 14.46 10.53
CA ALA A 159 -0.19 14.91 11.92
C ALA A 159 -1.61 15.36 12.31
N GLY A 160 -2.27 16.14 11.44
CA GLY A 160 -3.64 16.62 11.63
C GLY A 160 -4.66 15.48 11.80
N ILE A 161 -4.46 14.35 11.09
CA ILE A 161 -5.30 13.15 11.23
C ILE A 161 -5.30 12.63 12.68
N HIS A 162 -4.18 12.72 13.41
CA HIS A 162 -4.16 12.32 14.82
C HIS A 162 -5.06 13.20 15.68
N GLY A 163 -4.97 14.53 15.50
CA GLY A 163 -5.85 15.48 16.18
C GLY A 163 -7.33 15.21 15.89
N PHE A 164 -7.69 15.05 14.62
CA PHE A 164 -9.04 14.69 14.20
C PHE A 164 -9.52 13.38 14.85
N THR A 165 -8.67 12.34 14.84
CA THR A 165 -8.98 11.02 15.39
C THR A 165 -9.28 11.12 16.89
N MET A 166 -8.39 11.77 17.66
CA MET A 166 -8.54 11.89 19.11
C MET A 166 -9.80 12.67 19.49
N SER A 167 -10.05 13.81 18.84
CA SER A 167 -11.23 14.62 19.10
C SER A 167 -12.52 13.85 18.78
N LEU A 168 -12.62 13.25 17.59
CA LEU A 168 -13.83 12.54 17.20
C LEU A 168 -14.07 11.31 18.10
N ALA A 169 -13.02 10.59 18.50
CA ALA A 169 -13.14 9.46 19.42
C ALA A 169 -13.84 9.86 20.73
N LEU A 170 -13.48 11.02 21.30
CA LEU A 170 -14.08 11.53 22.53
C LEU A 170 -15.57 11.86 22.36
N GLU A 171 -15.95 12.43 21.20
CA GLU A 171 -17.35 12.78 20.91
C GLU A 171 -18.26 11.56 20.78
N VAL A 172 -17.77 10.48 20.15
CA VAL A 172 -18.60 9.35 19.74
C VAL A 172 -18.52 8.14 20.68
N ALA A 173 -17.60 8.14 21.66
CA ALA A 173 -17.36 7.01 22.56
C ALA A 173 -18.63 6.50 23.26
N ARG A 174 -19.48 7.40 23.76
CA ARG A 174 -20.75 7.04 24.45
C ARG A 174 -21.75 6.32 23.53
N HIS A 175 -21.53 6.36 22.22
CA HIS A 175 -22.34 5.69 21.21
C HIS A 175 -21.73 4.36 20.77
N GLY A 176 -20.72 3.81 21.45
CA GLY A 176 -20.11 2.51 21.08
C GLY A 176 -19.30 2.54 19.78
N VAL A 177 -19.04 3.74 19.24
CA VAL A 177 -18.20 3.99 18.07
C VAL A 177 -16.77 4.25 18.54
N THR A 178 -15.79 3.68 17.86
CA THR A 178 -14.37 3.94 18.14
C THR A 178 -13.69 4.56 16.92
N VAL A 179 -12.77 5.50 17.15
CA VAL A 179 -11.96 6.14 16.11
C VAL A 179 -10.50 5.95 16.48
N ASN A 180 -9.71 5.35 15.59
CA ASN A 180 -8.29 5.07 15.82
C ASN A 180 -7.46 5.43 14.60
N THR A 181 -6.18 5.69 14.82
CA THR A 181 -5.22 5.93 13.75
C THR A 181 -4.28 4.74 13.58
N VAL A 182 -3.95 4.40 12.34
CA VAL A 182 -2.80 3.55 12.01
C VAL A 182 -1.77 4.42 11.30
N SER A 183 -0.51 4.34 11.71
CA SER A 183 0.59 5.13 11.13
C SER A 183 1.63 4.20 10.48
N PRO A 184 1.42 3.80 9.21
CA PRO A 184 2.38 2.95 8.54
C PRO A 184 3.76 3.60 8.41
N GLY A 185 4.78 2.76 8.50
CA GLY A 185 6.12 3.06 8.04
C GLY A 185 6.18 3.05 6.51
N TYR A 186 7.36 2.79 5.97
CA TYR A 186 7.49 2.60 4.53
C TYR A 186 6.85 1.26 4.15
N LEU A 187 5.92 1.28 3.20
CA LEU A 187 5.21 0.11 2.67
C LEU A 187 5.45 -0.03 1.18
N ALA A 188 5.59 -1.27 0.72
CA ALA A 188 5.69 -1.71 -0.68
C ALA A 188 4.49 -1.33 -1.54
N THR A 189 4.44 -0.08 -1.98
CA THR A 189 3.30 0.43 -2.74
C THR A 189 3.79 1.24 -3.93
N ALA A 190 2.91 1.48 -4.89
CA ALA A 190 3.19 2.39 -6.01
C ALA A 190 3.69 3.77 -5.51
N MET A 191 3.19 4.24 -4.36
CA MET A 191 3.62 5.49 -3.73
C MET A 191 5.11 5.47 -3.32
N THR A 192 5.58 4.38 -2.71
CA THR A 192 7.02 4.26 -2.37
C THR A 192 7.91 3.96 -3.57
N ALA A 193 7.36 3.35 -4.63
CA ALA A 193 8.09 3.09 -5.86
C ALA A 193 8.49 4.38 -6.60
N ALA A 194 7.81 5.50 -6.33
CA ALA A 194 8.16 6.82 -6.84
C ALA A 194 9.37 7.46 -6.15
N VAL A 195 9.84 6.90 -5.02
CA VAL A 195 11.05 7.40 -4.34
C VAL A 195 12.29 6.95 -5.12
N PRO A 196 13.22 7.87 -5.43
CA PRO A 196 14.49 7.51 -6.08
C PRO A 196 15.23 6.39 -5.33
N LYS A 197 15.74 5.40 -6.07
CA LYS A 197 16.39 4.21 -5.48
C LYS A 197 17.55 4.57 -4.56
N ASP A 198 18.37 5.54 -4.95
CA ASP A 198 19.50 6.04 -4.16
C ASP A 198 19.02 6.59 -2.81
N VAL A 199 17.93 7.37 -2.80
CA VAL A 199 17.33 7.90 -1.57
C VAL A 199 16.77 6.77 -0.72
N MET A 200 16.08 5.81 -1.32
CA MET A 200 15.55 4.64 -0.62
C MET A 200 16.66 3.86 0.08
N GLU A 201 17.73 3.53 -0.65
CA GLU A 201 18.83 2.69 -0.15
C GLU A 201 19.74 3.41 0.84
N THR A 202 20.03 4.69 0.61
CA THR A 202 21.02 5.44 1.42
C THR A 202 20.41 6.22 2.58
N LYS A 203 19.13 6.61 2.49
CA LYS A 203 18.50 7.49 3.49
C LYS A 203 17.34 6.85 4.22
N ILE A 204 16.55 5.99 3.58
CA ILE A 204 15.33 5.43 4.17
C ILE A 204 15.60 4.08 4.84
N LEU A 205 16.07 3.09 4.08
CA LEU A 205 16.30 1.73 4.57
C LEU A 205 17.24 1.68 5.79
N PRO A 206 18.33 2.47 5.87
CA PRO A 206 19.21 2.46 7.04
C PRO A 206 18.56 2.96 8.33
N GLN A 207 17.47 3.72 8.24
CA GLN A 207 16.75 4.22 9.41
C GLN A 207 15.78 3.19 9.99
N ILE A 208 15.52 2.08 9.30
CA ILE A 208 14.57 1.06 9.74
C ILE A 208 15.34 -0.02 10.53
N PRO A 209 15.14 -0.14 11.85
CA PRO A 209 16.03 -0.93 12.71
C PRO A 209 16.08 -2.44 12.39
N VAL A 210 15.01 -3.01 11.83
CA VAL A 210 14.96 -4.44 11.45
C VAL A 210 15.78 -4.79 10.20
N GLY A 211 16.38 -3.79 9.56
CA GLY A 211 17.36 -3.93 8.50
C GLY A 211 16.78 -4.22 7.10
N PRO A 212 17.55 -3.95 6.03
CA PRO A 212 17.08 -4.07 4.64
C PRO A 212 16.63 -5.47 4.23
N SER A 213 17.15 -6.53 4.85
CA SER A 213 16.86 -7.93 4.52
C SER A 213 15.41 -8.33 4.82
N HIS A 214 14.83 -7.86 5.93
CA HIS A 214 13.41 -8.06 6.23
C HIS A 214 12.51 -7.15 5.38
N ILE A 215 13.03 -6.00 4.96
CA ILE A 215 12.29 -4.98 4.22
C ILE A 215 12.21 -5.33 2.74
N LYS A 216 13.25 -5.90 2.13
CA LYS A 216 13.20 -6.42 0.74
C LYS A 216 12.06 -7.42 0.52
N LEU A 217 11.75 -8.23 1.53
CA LEU A 217 10.63 -9.16 1.52
C LEU A 217 9.26 -8.46 1.52
N LEU A 218 9.16 -7.34 2.26
CA LEU A 218 7.96 -6.51 2.29
C LEU A 218 7.82 -5.70 1.00
N PHE A 219 8.91 -5.10 0.50
CA PHE A 219 8.97 -4.14 -0.61
C PHE A 219 8.76 -4.71 -2.00
N GLY A 220 8.70 -6.03 -2.16
CA GLY A 220 8.60 -6.64 -3.47
C GLY A 220 9.59 -6.00 -4.44
N MET A 221 10.83 -5.74 -3.99
CA MET A 221 11.89 -5.35 -4.92
C MET A 221 11.98 -6.52 -5.89
N ASN A 222 11.40 -6.35 -7.08
CA ASN A 222 11.21 -7.40 -8.07
C ASN A 222 12.50 -8.21 -8.16
N MET A 223 12.45 -9.45 -7.68
CA MET A 223 13.44 -10.43 -8.04
C MET A 223 13.27 -10.60 -9.55
N ALA A 224 14.30 -10.28 -10.32
CA ALA A 224 14.29 -10.57 -11.74
C ALA A 224 14.15 -12.09 -11.90
N THR A 225 13.39 -12.51 -12.89
CA THR A 225 13.32 -13.92 -13.27
C THR A 225 14.23 -14.17 -14.45
N GLY A 226 14.66 -15.41 -14.58
CA GLY A 226 15.53 -15.82 -15.66
C GLY A 226 15.68 -17.32 -15.69
N THR A 227 16.46 -17.77 -16.67
CA THR A 227 16.70 -19.17 -16.93
C THR A 227 18.18 -19.46 -16.78
N VAL A 228 18.53 -20.49 -16.01
CA VAL A 228 19.92 -20.92 -15.86
C VAL A 228 20.42 -21.40 -17.21
N LYS A 229 21.40 -20.69 -17.78
CA LYS A 229 21.99 -21.01 -19.08
C LYS A 229 22.91 -22.21 -18.99
N TRP A 230 23.68 -22.28 -17.91
CA TRP A 230 24.47 -23.44 -17.50
C TRP A 230 25.02 -23.19 -16.09
N PHE A 231 25.33 -24.26 -15.36
CA PHE A 231 26.00 -24.18 -14.07
C PHE A 231 26.94 -25.37 -13.89
N ASN A 232 28.15 -25.12 -13.39
CA ASN A 232 29.14 -26.16 -13.15
C ASN A 232 29.23 -26.42 -11.64
N ASP A 233 28.64 -27.53 -11.19
CA ASP A 233 28.59 -27.91 -9.78
C ASP A 233 29.96 -28.11 -9.14
N ALA A 234 30.92 -28.65 -9.89
CA ALA A 234 32.28 -28.89 -9.39
C ALA A 234 33.06 -27.58 -9.18
N LYS A 235 32.80 -26.56 -10.02
CA LYS A 235 33.44 -25.23 -9.93
C LYS A 235 32.62 -24.21 -9.13
N GLY A 236 31.36 -24.50 -8.86
CA GLY A 236 30.45 -23.66 -8.07
C GLY A 236 29.98 -22.38 -8.76
N PHE A 237 29.97 -22.32 -10.09
CA PHE A 237 29.48 -21.14 -10.81
C PHE A 237 28.84 -21.45 -12.15
N GLY A 238 28.07 -20.49 -12.66
CA GLY A 238 27.36 -20.57 -13.93
C GLY A 238 26.85 -19.21 -14.38
N PHE A 239 25.87 -19.22 -15.27
CA PHE A 239 25.23 -18.02 -15.79
C PHE A 239 23.71 -18.18 -15.85
N VAL A 240 23.01 -17.07 -15.63
CA VAL A 240 21.56 -16.97 -15.75
C VAL A 240 21.23 -15.93 -16.82
N THR A 241 20.39 -16.31 -17.78
CA THR A 241 19.85 -15.41 -18.79
C THR A 241 18.57 -14.76 -18.25
N PRO A 242 18.53 -13.44 -18.05
CA PRO A 242 17.32 -12.74 -17.59
C PRO A 242 16.16 -12.85 -18.58
N ASP A 243 14.93 -12.97 -18.07
CA ASP A 243 13.72 -13.05 -18.89
C ASP A 243 13.38 -11.71 -19.58
N ASP A 244 13.98 -10.60 -19.14
CA ASP A 244 13.82 -9.27 -19.75
C ASP A 244 14.71 -9.03 -20.98
N GLY A 245 15.49 -10.04 -21.39
CA GLY A 245 16.39 -9.96 -22.54
C GLY A 245 17.73 -9.25 -22.25
N GLY A 246 18.07 -9.01 -20.98
CA GLY A 246 19.36 -8.49 -20.57
C GLY A 246 20.53 -9.44 -20.82
N GLU A 247 21.76 -8.93 -20.63
CA GLU A 247 22.98 -9.74 -20.71
C GLU A 247 23.00 -10.86 -19.67
N ASP A 248 23.65 -11.98 -20.01
CA ASP A 248 23.85 -13.10 -19.09
C ASP A 248 24.54 -12.65 -17.81
N LEU A 249 23.97 -13.04 -16.67
CA LEU A 249 24.45 -12.67 -15.36
C LEU A 249 25.26 -13.81 -14.76
N PHE A 250 26.42 -13.49 -14.21
CA PHE A 250 27.23 -14.47 -13.47
C PHE A 250 26.46 -14.98 -12.23
N ALA A 251 26.48 -16.27 -11.99
CA ALA A 251 25.84 -16.91 -10.83
C ALA A 251 26.87 -17.74 -10.06
N HIS A 252 26.98 -17.51 -8.76
CA HIS A 252 27.90 -18.24 -7.88
C HIS A 252 27.13 -19.06 -6.84
N PHE A 253 27.64 -20.23 -6.45
CA PHE A 253 26.96 -21.13 -5.51
C PHE A 253 26.68 -20.45 -4.15
N SER A 254 27.52 -19.50 -3.72
CA SER A 254 27.32 -18.76 -2.47
C SER A 254 26.04 -17.92 -2.49
N ASP A 255 25.62 -17.47 -3.67
CA ASP A 255 24.44 -16.64 -3.86
C ASP A 255 23.14 -17.47 -4.00
N VAL A 256 23.24 -18.78 -4.21
CA VAL A 256 22.10 -19.69 -4.28
C VAL A 256 21.53 -19.94 -2.87
N GLN A 257 20.22 -19.79 -2.74
CA GLN A 257 19.49 -19.99 -1.49
C GLN A 257 19.06 -21.45 -1.34
N GLY A 258 19.29 -22.04 -0.17
CA GLY A 258 18.94 -23.42 0.14
C GLY A 258 19.83 -24.01 1.24
N SER A 259 19.37 -25.10 1.86
CA SER A 259 20.16 -25.93 2.79
C SER A 259 20.73 -27.14 2.05
N GLY A 260 22.01 -27.45 2.27
CA GLY A 260 22.71 -28.55 1.59
C GLY A 260 23.54 -28.09 0.38
N PHE A 261 23.76 -29.00 -0.58
CA PHE A 261 24.57 -28.73 -1.78
C PHE A 261 23.86 -27.72 -2.68
N LYS A 262 24.49 -26.57 -2.90
CA LYS A 262 23.93 -25.43 -3.63
C LYS A 262 24.29 -25.53 -5.11
N ALA A 263 23.39 -26.12 -5.89
CA ALA A 263 23.52 -26.32 -7.34
C ALA A 263 22.33 -25.72 -8.09
N LEU A 264 22.54 -25.43 -9.37
CA LEU A 264 21.50 -25.00 -10.31
C LEU A 264 21.50 -25.92 -11.53
N GLN A 265 20.34 -26.24 -12.07
CA GLN A 265 20.23 -27.06 -13.28
C GLN A 265 20.11 -26.19 -14.52
N GLU A 266 20.73 -26.62 -15.62
CA GLU A 266 20.52 -25.97 -16.92
C GLU A 266 19.02 -25.95 -17.28
N ASN A 267 18.55 -24.84 -17.85
CA ASN A 267 17.14 -24.54 -18.13
C ASN A 267 16.22 -24.36 -16.92
N GLN A 268 16.75 -24.41 -15.69
CA GLN A 268 15.96 -24.15 -14.48
C GLN A 268 15.52 -22.69 -14.42
N LYS A 269 14.25 -22.47 -14.10
CA LYS A 269 13.74 -21.13 -13.81
C LYS A 269 14.16 -20.70 -12.41
N VAL A 270 14.62 -19.46 -12.31
CA VAL A 270 15.12 -18.90 -11.06
C VAL A 270 14.66 -17.45 -10.90
N SER A 271 14.57 -17.01 -9.66
CA SER A 271 14.43 -15.60 -9.29
C SER A 271 15.69 -15.12 -8.58
N PHE A 272 16.14 -13.90 -8.86
CA PHE A 272 17.40 -13.36 -8.35
C PHE A 272 17.39 -11.82 -8.28
N GLU A 273 18.34 -11.26 -7.53
CA GLU A 273 18.68 -9.85 -7.55
C GLU A 273 19.84 -9.61 -8.52
N VAL A 274 19.75 -8.59 -9.39
CA VAL A 274 20.90 -8.15 -10.19
C VAL A 274 21.79 -7.26 -9.33
N LYS A 275 23.07 -7.62 -9.18
CA LYS A 275 24.08 -6.83 -8.46
C LYS A 275 25.31 -6.59 -9.31
N GLN A 276 26.02 -5.49 -9.05
CA GLN A 276 27.34 -5.26 -9.61
C GLN A 276 28.38 -6.02 -8.78
N GLY A 277 29.07 -6.98 -9.39
CA GLY A 277 30.17 -7.73 -8.80
C GLY A 277 31.54 -7.30 -9.35
N PRO A 278 32.64 -7.86 -8.81
CA PRO A 278 34.01 -7.52 -9.22
C PRO A 278 34.34 -7.91 -10.67
N LYS A 279 33.53 -8.77 -11.30
CA LYS A 279 33.69 -9.22 -12.70
C LYS A 279 32.55 -8.79 -13.62
N GLY A 280 31.71 -7.85 -13.20
CA GLY A 280 30.52 -7.41 -13.94
C GLY A 280 29.22 -7.70 -13.19
N LYS A 281 28.09 -7.59 -13.88
CA LYS A 281 26.78 -7.86 -13.29
C LYS A 281 26.64 -9.35 -12.94
N GLN A 282 26.03 -9.64 -11.80
CA GLN A 282 25.82 -11.00 -11.30
C GLN A 282 24.42 -11.17 -10.71
N ALA A 283 23.91 -12.39 -10.74
CA ALA A 283 22.70 -12.82 -10.08
C ALA A 283 23.02 -13.18 -8.62
N ALA A 284 22.38 -12.49 -7.68
CA ALA A 284 22.53 -12.68 -6.25
C ALA A 284 21.21 -13.16 -5.62
N ASN A 285 21.28 -13.76 -4.42
CA ASN A 285 20.08 -14.27 -3.73
C ASN A 285 19.22 -15.22 -4.61
N ILE A 286 19.87 -16.05 -5.41
CA ILE A 286 19.23 -16.88 -6.43
C ILE A 286 18.34 -17.92 -5.76
N LYS A 287 17.06 -17.99 -6.16
CA LYS A 287 16.08 -18.98 -5.71
C LYS A 287 15.53 -19.73 -6.91
N PRO A 288 15.62 -21.06 -6.95
CA PRO A 288 14.81 -21.89 -7.84
C PRO A 288 13.33 -21.53 -7.76
N LEU A 289 12.66 -21.49 -8.91
CA LEU A 289 11.21 -21.35 -9.04
C LEU A 289 10.54 -22.70 -9.29
#